data_AF-A0A0F9KAN0-F1
#
_entry.id   AF-A0A0F9KAN0-F1
#
_cell.length_a   1.000
_cell.length_b   1.000
_cell.length_c   1.000
_cell.angle_alpha   90.00
_cell.angle_beta   90.00
_cell.angle_gamma   90.00
#
_symmetry.space_group_name_H-M   'P 1'
#
loop_
_entity.id
_entity.type
_entity.pdbx_description
1 polymer ?
#
loop_
_entity_poly.entity_id
_entity_poly.type
_entity_poly.pdbx_seq_one_letter_code
_entity_poly.pdbx_strand_id
1 'polypeptide(L)'
;MVQPPEGPPLVEEPLPIISPVGFLSVLLLIPGIATAVLSGNPLTTVVSQSLKKALPAEIPDPATAVVMRLKAAIDDAGYKEIMLRHGFDENIAVQVLNASETILTPAELVNANFRGIIDDGRYTSEMSRLGFTPESGDDFKETARFVAGPTDLVRFAVREVFTPEIVSQLGLADEFPSEFVEAVSTWGMSEETAENFWKAHWVLPSIQQGFAMLHRRVKKPDGSTFEIEDMNRLLRIQDVMPFFRDMITQIAFQPFTRVDVRRMHKMGVLTREEVKSAYMDRGFDDEKAEAMTEFTIRFNTEGDRDLTKTEILRALDRKVIEEDLAIIILDEIGLSFEAASVIVATHQAKVAMDLTDELSDIELDRFIDGLIAEDELMDALALLDLTAGQLEVLMAKARKRRRRAEKMPSKADILRWHIAGIVDRETADTLLDRIGIREEFRVIYLQESVASAEA
;
A
#
# COMPACT_ATOMS: atom_id res chain seq x y z
N MET A 1 18.57 6.65 -57.60
CA MET A 1 18.31 7.39 -58.84
C MET A 1 19.28 6.88 -59.89
N VAL A 2 18.80 6.06 -60.82
CA VAL A 2 19.56 5.67 -62.01
C VAL A 2 19.14 6.69 -63.08
N GLN A 3 20.09 7.45 -63.63
CA GLN A 3 19.79 8.29 -64.80
C GLN A 3 19.21 7.39 -65.90
N PRO A 4 18.06 7.74 -66.51
CA PRO A 4 17.62 7.01 -67.68
C PRO A 4 18.68 7.19 -68.78
N PRO A 5 18.91 6.18 -69.63
CA PRO A 5 19.83 6.32 -70.74
C PRO A 5 19.38 7.52 -71.59
N GLU A 6 20.32 8.37 -72.00
CA GLU A 6 20.06 9.39 -73.02
C GLU A 6 19.44 8.68 -74.22
N GLY A 7 18.16 8.96 -74.49
CA GLY A 7 17.52 8.52 -75.71
C GLY A 7 18.36 9.05 -76.88
N PRO A 8 18.61 8.24 -77.93
CA PRO A 8 19.43 8.69 -79.04
C PRO A 8 18.81 10.00 -79.58
N PRO A 9 19.61 11.03 -79.87
CA PRO A 9 19.10 12.19 -80.58
C PRO A 9 18.40 11.68 -81.84
N LEU A 10 17.24 12.24 -82.16
CA LEU A 10 16.62 12.00 -83.47
C LEU A 10 17.65 12.42 -84.52
N VAL A 11 18.31 11.42 -85.10
CA VAL A 11 19.13 11.62 -86.28
C VAL A 11 18.15 12.04 -87.35
N GLU A 12 18.17 13.32 -87.72
CA GLU A 12 17.65 13.74 -89.01
C GLU A 12 18.52 13.05 -90.07
N GLU A 13 18.20 11.79 -90.38
CA GLU A 13 18.65 11.22 -91.63
C GLU A 13 17.95 12.05 -92.72
N PRO A 14 18.70 12.75 -93.59
CA PRO A 14 18.09 13.36 -94.75
C PRO A 14 17.44 12.22 -95.52
N LEU A 15 16.11 12.31 -95.70
CA LEU A 15 15.37 11.40 -96.56
C LEU A 15 16.22 11.13 -97.80
N PRO A 16 16.51 9.86 -98.17
CA PRO A 16 17.19 9.60 -99.43
C PRO A 16 16.35 10.32 -100.47
N ILE A 17 16.98 11.27 -101.18
CA ILE A 17 16.34 11.99 -102.27
C ILE A 17 15.93 10.93 -103.27
N ILE A 18 14.68 10.48 -103.15
CA ILE A 18 14.02 9.77 -104.21
C ILE A 18 14.04 10.81 -105.33
N SER A 19 14.80 10.53 -106.38
CA SER A 19 14.84 11.42 -107.54
C SER A 19 13.40 11.83 -107.90
N PRO A 20 13.16 13.05 -108.41
CA PRO A 20 11.81 13.48 -108.77
C PRO A 20 11.11 12.48 -109.70
N VAL A 21 11.88 11.67 -110.43
CA VAL A 21 11.42 10.56 -111.29
C VAL A 21 10.95 9.34 -110.48
N GLY A 22 11.62 8.97 -109.39
CA GLY A 22 11.22 7.85 -108.53
C GLY A 22 9.95 8.12 -107.72
N PHE A 23 9.75 9.37 -107.27
CA PHE A 23 8.55 9.77 -106.52
C PHE A 23 7.32 9.83 -107.43
N LEU A 24 7.50 10.31 -108.67
CA LEU A 24 6.45 10.27 -109.71
C LEU A 24 6.09 8.83 -110.13
N SER A 25 7.07 7.92 -110.16
CA SER A 25 6.84 6.53 -110.60
C SER A 25 5.99 5.72 -109.62
N VAL A 26 6.10 6.00 -108.33
CA VAL A 26 5.23 5.39 -107.30
C VAL A 26 3.84 6.03 -107.31
N LEU A 27 3.74 7.34 -107.57
CA LEU A 27 2.47 8.06 -107.75
C LEU A 27 1.67 7.60 -108.99
N LEU A 28 2.34 7.12 -110.03
CA LEU A 28 1.73 6.70 -111.30
C LEU A 28 1.24 5.23 -111.33
N LEU A 29 1.49 4.44 -110.28
CA LEU A 29 0.95 3.08 -110.12
C LEU A 29 -0.40 3.02 -109.37
N ILE A 30 -0.97 4.18 -109.03
CA ILE A 30 -2.05 4.32 -108.04
C ILE A 30 -3.52 4.23 -108.53
N PRO A 31 -3.91 4.24 -109.83
CA PRO A 31 -5.34 4.15 -110.15
C PRO A 31 -5.98 2.80 -109.73
N GLY A 32 -5.20 1.72 -109.69
CA GLY A 32 -5.70 0.36 -109.38
C GLY A 32 -5.68 -0.04 -107.91
N ILE A 33 -4.92 0.68 -107.06
CA ILE A 33 -4.78 0.35 -105.64
C ILE A 33 -5.72 1.20 -104.76
N ALA A 34 -6.02 2.43 -105.20
CA ALA A 34 -6.91 3.33 -104.47
C ALA A 34 -8.35 2.77 -104.30
N THR A 35 -8.82 1.95 -105.25
CA THR A 35 -10.14 1.29 -105.18
C THR A 35 -10.16 0.03 -104.33
N ALA A 36 -9.02 -0.65 -104.13
CA ALA A 36 -8.97 -1.89 -103.34
C ALA A 36 -9.02 -1.61 -101.83
N VAL A 37 -8.40 -0.51 -101.37
CA VAL A 37 -8.28 -0.12 -99.95
C VAL A 37 -9.65 0.06 -99.26
N LEU A 38 -10.73 0.28 -100.01
CA LEU A 38 -12.08 0.49 -99.48
C LEU A 38 -12.88 -0.81 -99.18
N SER A 39 -12.32 -2.00 -99.44
CA SER A 39 -13.06 -3.27 -99.39
C SER A 39 -12.80 -4.19 -98.18
N GLY A 40 -11.86 -3.84 -97.28
CA GLY A 40 -11.60 -4.61 -96.05
C GLY A 40 -11.10 -6.05 -96.25
N ASN A 41 -10.55 -6.38 -97.42
CA ASN A 41 -10.10 -7.74 -97.78
C ASN A 41 -8.66 -8.01 -97.25
N PRO A 42 -8.33 -9.21 -96.72
CA PRO A 42 -6.98 -9.57 -96.27
C PRO A 42 -5.83 -9.28 -97.26
N LEU A 43 -6.07 -9.30 -98.58
CA LEU A 43 -5.05 -8.96 -99.57
C LEU A 43 -4.63 -7.47 -99.51
N THR A 44 -5.57 -6.57 -99.20
CA THR A 44 -5.30 -5.13 -99.09
C THR A 44 -4.59 -4.81 -97.79
N THR A 45 -4.85 -5.58 -96.73
CA THR A 45 -4.08 -5.54 -95.48
C THR A 45 -2.62 -5.92 -95.72
N VAL A 46 -2.33 -6.98 -96.49
CA VAL A 46 -0.94 -7.39 -96.79
C VAL A 46 -0.19 -6.32 -97.59
N VAL A 47 -0.83 -5.73 -98.61
CA VAL A 47 -0.24 -4.63 -99.40
C VAL A 47 -0.02 -3.39 -98.53
N SER A 48 -1.01 -3.00 -97.71
CA SER A 48 -0.90 -1.88 -96.78
C SER A 48 0.22 -2.10 -95.75
N GLN A 49 0.32 -3.29 -95.15
CA GLN A 49 1.39 -3.63 -94.21
C GLN A 49 2.77 -3.62 -94.86
N SER A 50 2.89 -4.11 -96.11
CA SER A 50 4.14 -4.09 -96.86
C SER A 50 4.60 -2.66 -97.17
N LEU A 51 3.66 -1.77 -97.53
CA LEU A 51 3.93 -0.35 -97.74
C LEU A 51 4.31 0.35 -96.42
N LYS A 52 3.57 0.11 -95.32
CA LYS A 52 3.89 0.65 -93.99
C LYS A 52 5.28 0.19 -93.49
N LYS A 53 5.69 -1.03 -93.82
CA LYS A 53 7.04 -1.53 -93.51
C LYS A 53 8.12 -0.85 -94.36
N ALA A 54 7.84 -0.58 -95.63
CA ALA A 54 8.79 0.08 -96.53
C ALA A 54 8.89 1.59 -96.29
N LEU A 55 7.79 2.22 -95.87
CA LEU A 55 7.66 3.65 -95.58
C LEU A 55 6.91 3.81 -94.24
N PRO A 56 7.61 3.70 -93.10
CA PRO A 56 7.00 3.84 -91.78
C PRO A 56 6.67 5.32 -91.49
N ALA A 57 5.60 5.81 -92.09
CA ALA A 57 5.13 7.19 -91.95
C ALA A 57 4.16 7.39 -90.77
N GLU A 58 3.79 6.31 -90.07
CA GLU A 58 2.88 6.35 -88.93
C GLU A 58 3.63 6.87 -87.69
N ILE A 59 3.18 7.99 -87.14
CA ILE A 59 3.69 8.57 -85.91
C ILE A 59 2.80 8.20 -84.72
N PRO A 60 3.32 8.14 -83.48
CA PRO A 60 2.51 7.92 -82.30
C PRO A 60 1.37 8.92 -82.22
N ASP A 61 0.17 8.49 -81.84
CA ASP A 61 -0.94 9.40 -81.56
C ASP A 61 -0.62 10.30 -80.34
N PRO A 62 -1.34 11.43 -80.15
CA PRO A 62 -1.06 12.35 -79.05
C PRO A 62 -1.06 11.70 -77.65
N ALA A 63 -1.96 10.76 -77.37
CA ALA A 63 -2.02 10.10 -76.06
C ALA A 63 -0.81 9.17 -75.85
N THR A 64 -0.41 8.44 -76.90
CA THR A 64 0.83 7.64 -76.86
C THR A 64 2.07 8.52 -76.71
N ALA A 65 2.13 9.67 -77.40
CA ALA A 65 3.23 10.63 -77.29
C ALA A 65 3.37 11.19 -75.87
N VAL A 66 2.24 11.51 -75.20
CA VAL A 66 2.20 11.88 -73.79
C VAL A 66 2.78 10.78 -72.90
N VAL A 67 2.35 9.52 -73.07
CA VAL A 67 2.86 8.40 -72.26
C VAL A 67 4.36 8.21 -72.48
N MET A 68 4.83 8.28 -73.73
CA MET A 68 6.25 8.20 -74.07
C MET A 68 7.04 9.30 -73.36
N ARG A 69 6.52 10.53 -73.34
CA ARG A 69 7.17 11.65 -72.65
C ARG A 69 7.19 11.50 -71.14
N LEU A 70 6.06 11.12 -70.52
CA LEU A 70 5.95 10.94 -69.07
C LEU A 70 6.83 9.78 -68.56
N LYS A 71 7.04 8.75 -69.38
CA LYS A 71 7.96 7.64 -69.08
C LYS A 71 9.41 7.91 -69.50
N ALA A 72 9.73 9.14 -69.88
CA ALA A 72 11.06 9.56 -70.35
C ALA A 72 11.62 8.73 -71.52
N ALA A 73 10.74 8.17 -72.36
CA ALA A 73 11.14 7.48 -73.60
C ALA A 73 11.47 8.48 -74.72
N ILE A 74 10.97 9.71 -74.63
CA ILE A 74 11.31 10.87 -75.48
C ILE A 74 11.49 12.10 -74.60
N ASP A 75 12.23 13.09 -75.10
CA ASP A 75 12.42 14.40 -74.46
C ASP A 75 11.32 15.41 -74.87
N ASP A 76 11.40 16.64 -74.34
CA ASP A 76 10.41 17.70 -74.63
C ASP A 76 10.39 18.09 -76.11
N ALA A 77 11.56 18.11 -76.77
CA ALA A 77 11.67 18.46 -78.18
C ALA A 77 11.00 17.38 -79.05
N GLY A 78 11.30 16.11 -78.81
CA GLY A 78 10.69 14.98 -79.52
C GLY A 78 9.18 14.90 -79.31
N TYR A 79 8.69 15.17 -78.09
CA TYR A 79 7.26 15.23 -77.81
C TYR A 79 6.57 16.38 -78.59
N LYS A 80 7.13 17.60 -78.53
CA LYS A 80 6.58 18.76 -79.23
C LYS A 80 6.56 18.56 -80.75
N GLU A 81 7.59 17.95 -81.33
CA GLU A 81 7.65 17.64 -82.76
C GLU A 81 6.52 16.67 -83.17
N ILE A 82 6.26 15.62 -82.38
CA ILE A 82 5.15 14.70 -82.64
C ILE A 82 3.81 15.45 -82.55
N MET A 83 3.63 16.30 -81.54
CA MET A 83 2.41 17.09 -81.35
C MET A 83 2.18 18.11 -82.49
N LEU A 84 3.24 18.76 -82.97
CA LEU A 84 3.20 19.68 -84.13
C LEU A 84 2.77 18.97 -85.41
N ARG A 85 3.25 17.74 -85.65
CA ARG A 85 2.82 16.93 -86.81
C ARG A 85 1.35 16.52 -86.74
N HIS A 86 0.76 16.45 -85.55
CA HIS A 86 -0.68 16.28 -85.33
C HIS A 86 -1.48 17.59 -85.38
N GLY A 87 -0.80 18.74 -85.54
CA GLY A 87 -1.41 20.06 -85.66
C GLY A 87 -1.60 20.81 -84.34
N PHE A 88 -1.02 20.35 -83.24
CA PHE A 88 -0.98 21.09 -81.97
C PHE A 88 0.23 22.03 -81.94
N ASP A 89 0.03 23.30 -81.59
CA ASP A 89 1.15 24.17 -81.30
C ASP A 89 1.85 23.77 -79.99
N GLU A 90 3.06 24.29 -79.76
CA GLU A 90 3.86 23.96 -78.58
C GLU A 90 3.17 24.29 -77.25
N ASN A 91 2.38 25.37 -77.19
CA ASN A 91 1.69 25.77 -75.96
C ASN A 91 0.60 24.75 -75.63
N ILE A 92 -0.21 24.35 -76.63
CA ILE A 92 -1.22 23.30 -76.44
C ILE A 92 -0.56 21.95 -76.13
N ALA A 93 0.56 21.63 -76.78
CA ALA A 93 1.32 20.40 -76.47
C ALA A 93 1.72 20.35 -74.98
N VAL A 94 2.23 21.45 -74.43
CA VAL A 94 2.58 21.56 -73.00
C VAL A 94 1.35 21.43 -72.12
N GLN A 95 0.23 22.08 -72.46
CA GLN A 95 -1.02 21.97 -71.70
C GLN A 95 -1.55 20.53 -71.65
N VAL A 96 -1.51 19.82 -72.79
CA VAL A 96 -1.91 18.41 -72.88
C VAL A 96 -1.01 17.51 -72.02
N LEU A 97 0.30 17.77 -72.00
CA LEU A 97 1.25 17.03 -71.16
C LEU A 97 0.99 17.28 -69.68
N ASN A 98 0.88 18.55 -69.27
CA ASN A 98 0.64 18.96 -67.89
C ASN A 98 -0.70 18.42 -67.35
N ALA A 99 -1.73 18.35 -68.20
CA ALA A 99 -3.03 17.78 -67.86
C ALA A 99 -3.00 16.24 -67.70
N SER A 100 -1.98 15.59 -68.26
CA SER A 100 -1.80 14.14 -68.21
C SER A 100 -0.83 13.68 -67.11
N GLU A 101 -0.18 14.62 -66.42
CA GLU A 101 0.66 14.30 -65.28
C GLU A 101 -0.17 13.64 -64.17
N THR A 102 0.35 12.55 -63.62
CA THR A 102 -0.20 11.97 -62.39
C THR A 102 0.30 12.80 -61.21
N ILE A 103 -0.62 13.51 -60.56
CA ILE A 103 -0.34 14.25 -59.33
C ILE A 103 -0.83 13.44 -58.11
N LEU A 104 -0.31 13.80 -56.94
CA LEU A 104 -0.71 13.19 -55.67
C LEU A 104 -2.22 13.36 -55.46
N THR A 105 -2.84 12.36 -54.85
CA THR A 105 -4.25 12.42 -54.44
C THR A 105 -4.45 13.47 -53.33
N PRO A 106 -5.70 13.96 -53.10
CA PRO A 106 -5.97 14.91 -52.02
C PRO A 106 -5.44 14.46 -50.65
N ALA A 107 -5.61 13.19 -50.31
CA ALA A 107 -5.13 12.64 -49.04
C ALA A 107 -3.59 12.59 -48.95
N GLU A 108 -2.91 12.30 -50.05
CA GLU A 108 -1.44 12.34 -50.09
C GLU A 108 -0.91 13.77 -49.99
N LEU A 109 -1.59 14.74 -50.61
CA LEU A 109 -1.26 16.17 -50.50
C LEU A 109 -1.41 16.67 -49.07
N VAL A 110 -2.49 16.30 -48.37
CA VAL A 110 -2.67 16.63 -46.95
C VAL A 110 -1.53 16.05 -46.10
N ASN A 111 -1.23 14.76 -46.27
CA ASN A 111 -0.15 14.10 -45.53
C ASN A 111 1.22 14.73 -45.83
N ALA A 112 1.48 15.09 -47.09
CA ALA A 112 2.71 15.77 -47.47
C ALA A 112 2.80 17.16 -46.84
N ASN A 113 1.69 17.87 -46.74
CA ASN A 113 1.63 19.19 -46.11
C ASN A 113 1.82 19.09 -44.58
N PHE A 114 1.11 18.20 -43.88
CA PHE A 114 1.32 18.01 -42.44
C PHE A 114 2.75 17.59 -42.09
N ARG A 115 3.41 16.80 -42.96
CA ARG A 115 4.82 16.39 -42.78
C ARG A 115 5.85 17.46 -43.19
N GLY A 116 5.41 18.64 -43.64
CA GLY A 116 6.30 19.71 -44.09
C GLY A 116 7.04 19.41 -45.40
N ILE A 117 6.61 18.40 -46.17
CA ILE A 117 7.19 18.06 -47.48
C ILE A 117 6.79 19.10 -48.54
N ILE A 118 5.59 19.66 -48.40
CA ILE A 118 5.08 20.78 -49.21
C ILE A 118 4.53 21.86 -48.27
N ASP A 119 4.65 23.12 -48.67
CA ASP A 119 4.03 24.24 -47.96
C ASP A 119 2.55 24.43 -48.35
N ASP A 120 1.87 25.37 -47.71
CA ASP A 120 0.45 25.65 -47.96
C ASP A 120 0.21 26.20 -49.38
N GLY A 121 1.13 27.00 -49.92
CA GLY A 121 1.02 27.52 -51.28
C GLY A 121 1.04 26.41 -52.34
N ARG A 122 1.96 25.45 -52.19
CA ARG A 122 2.05 24.27 -53.05
C ARG A 122 0.85 23.35 -52.85
N TYR A 123 0.39 23.14 -51.62
CA TYR A 123 -0.84 22.39 -51.34
C TYR A 123 -2.04 22.98 -52.09
N THR A 124 -2.30 24.28 -51.94
CA THR A 124 -3.41 24.96 -52.62
C THR A 124 -3.29 24.88 -54.15
N SER A 125 -2.08 25.01 -54.69
CA SER A 125 -1.85 24.91 -56.13
C SER A 125 -2.13 23.49 -56.68
N GLU A 126 -1.66 22.44 -56.02
CA GLU A 126 -1.89 21.05 -56.45
C GLU A 126 -3.36 20.63 -56.26
N MET A 127 -4.02 21.06 -55.17
CA MET A 127 -5.46 20.88 -54.99
C MET A 127 -6.27 21.56 -56.09
N SER A 128 -5.85 22.76 -56.52
CA SER A 128 -6.48 23.45 -57.66
C SER A 128 -6.33 22.67 -58.97
N ARG A 129 -5.19 22.01 -59.20
CA ARG A 129 -4.97 21.14 -60.37
C ARG A 129 -5.88 19.91 -60.37
N LEU A 130 -6.28 19.44 -59.19
CA LEU A 130 -7.28 18.37 -59.01
C LEU A 130 -8.73 18.87 -59.15
N GLY A 131 -8.95 20.17 -59.36
CA GLY A 131 -10.28 20.77 -59.55
C GLY A 131 -10.96 21.22 -58.25
N PHE A 132 -10.25 21.27 -57.13
CA PHE A 132 -10.77 21.87 -55.89
C PHE A 132 -10.65 23.41 -55.95
N THR A 133 -11.63 24.12 -55.40
CA THR A 133 -11.45 25.53 -55.07
C THR A 133 -10.48 25.65 -53.88
N PRO A 134 -9.82 26.81 -53.67
CA PRO A 134 -9.00 27.03 -52.47
C PRO A 134 -9.76 26.72 -51.18
N GLU A 135 -11.01 27.18 -51.08
CA GLU A 135 -11.91 26.93 -49.94
C GLU A 135 -12.17 25.43 -49.73
N SER A 136 -12.55 24.69 -50.78
CA SER A 136 -12.77 23.24 -50.65
C SER A 136 -11.49 22.46 -50.37
N GLY A 137 -10.34 22.96 -50.82
CA GLY A 137 -9.03 22.38 -50.50
C GLY A 137 -8.68 22.57 -49.02
N ASP A 138 -8.94 23.76 -48.47
CA ASP A 138 -8.75 24.06 -47.05
C ASP A 138 -9.74 23.28 -46.18
N ASP A 139 -11.01 23.20 -46.56
CA ASP A 139 -12.02 22.35 -45.90
C ASP A 139 -11.56 20.88 -45.88
N PHE A 140 -11.07 20.37 -47.02
CA PHE A 140 -10.56 19.00 -47.10
C PHE A 140 -9.39 18.78 -46.12
N LYS A 141 -8.44 19.72 -46.08
CA LYS A 141 -7.31 19.68 -45.13
C LYS A 141 -7.79 19.69 -43.68
N GLU A 142 -8.76 20.53 -43.36
CA GLU A 142 -9.32 20.66 -42.02
C GLU A 142 -10.04 19.37 -41.59
N THR A 143 -10.83 18.76 -42.47
CA THR A 143 -11.49 17.46 -42.17
C THR A 143 -10.51 16.31 -41.94
N ALA A 144 -9.29 16.44 -42.44
CA ALA A 144 -8.24 15.44 -42.30
C ALA A 144 -7.35 15.67 -41.07
N ARG A 145 -7.55 16.76 -40.30
CA ARG A 145 -6.87 16.95 -39.03
C ARG A 145 -7.20 15.81 -38.07
N PHE A 146 -6.22 15.46 -37.26
CA PHE A 146 -6.46 14.53 -36.17
C PHE A 146 -7.33 15.22 -35.11
N VAL A 147 -8.45 14.58 -34.77
CA VAL A 147 -9.31 14.96 -33.65
C VAL A 147 -9.43 13.77 -32.70
N ALA A 148 -9.37 14.05 -31.40
CA ALA A 148 -9.56 13.02 -30.39
C ALA A 148 -10.94 12.37 -30.55
N GLY A 149 -10.99 11.03 -30.56
CA GLY A 149 -12.24 10.30 -30.72
C GLY A 149 -13.11 10.37 -29.45
N PRO A 150 -14.39 9.99 -29.53
CA PRO A 150 -15.27 9.97 -28.35
C PRO A 150 -14.70 9.20 -27.15
N THR A 151 -14.00 8.10 -27.38
CA THR A 151 -13.34 7.31 -26.32
C THR A 151 -12.23 8.10 -25.63
N ASP A 152 -11.42 8.84 -26.39
CA ASP A 152 -10.36 9.68 -25.83
C ASP A 152 -10.95 10.85 -25.04
N LEU A 153 -12.02 11.47 -25.57
CA LEU A 153 -12.73 12.55 -24.87
C LEU A 153 -13.33 12.09 -23.54
N VAL A 154 -13.87 10.87 -23.48
CA VAL A 154 -14.32 10.26 -22.21
C VAL A 154 -13.13 10.05 -21.27
N ARG A 155 -12.01 9.52 -21.77
CA ARG A 155 -10.79 9.38 -20.97
C ARG A 155 -10.30 10.72 -20.43
N PHE A 156 -10.32 11.78 -21.24
CA PHE A 156 -9.93 13.13 -20.84
C PHE A 156 -10.84 13.66 -19.72
N ALA A 157 -12.15 13.45 -19.85
CA ALA A 157 -13.11 13.83 -18.81
C ALA A 157 -12.87 13.06 -17.50
N VAL A 158 -12.70 11.74 -17.56
CA VAL A 158 -12.45 10.88 -16.39
C VAL A 158 -11.11 11.21 -15.71
N ARG A 159 -10.09 11.57 -16.50
CA ARG A 159 -8.77 11.99 -16.00
C ARG A 159 -8.67 13.46 -15.65
N GLU A 160 -9.81 14.16 -15.55
CA GLU A 160 -9.91 15.56 -15.11
C GLU A 160 -9.09 16.54 -15.96
N VAL A 161 -8.83 16.20 -17.23
CA VAL A 161 -8.07 17.03 -18.18
C VAL A 161 -8.74 18.39 -18.39
N PHE A 162 -10.08 18.41 -18.34
CA PHE A 162 -10.89 19.63 -18.52
C PHE A 162 -11.13 20.41 -17.22
N THR A 163 -10.44 20.09 -16.12
CA THR A 163 -10.59 20.78 -14.83
C THR A 163 -9.25 21.44 -14.44
N PRO A 164 -9.05 22.72 -14.79
CA PRO A 164 -7.77 23.42 -14.62
C PRO A 164 -7.20 23.36 -13.21
N GLU A 165 -8.05 23.42 -12.19
CA GLU A 165 -7.65 23.36 -10.79
C GLU A 165 -7.02 22.01 -10.45
N ILE A 166 -7.57 20.91 -10.98
CA ILE A 166 -7.04 19.55 -10.78
C ILE A 166 -5.78 19.33 -11.60
N VAL A 167 -5.75 19.80 -12.86
CA VAL A 167 -4.56 19.75 -13.71
C VAL A 167 -3.36 20.40 -13.01
N SER A 168 -3.56 21.58 -12.43
CA SER A 168 -2.53 22.30 -11.67
C SER A 168 -2.17 21.58 -10.37
N GLN A 169 -3.17 21.14 -9.60
CA GLN A 169 -2.95 20.46 -8.32
C GLN A 169 -2.15 19.15 -8.47
N LEU A 170 -2.41 18.39 -9.53
CA LEU A 170 -1.78 17.08 -9.77
C LEU A 170 -0.59 17.14 -10.72
N GLY A 171 -0.26 18.30 -11.28
CA GLY A 171 0.83 18.44 -12.26
C GLY A 171 0.58 17.66 -13.55
N LEU A 172 -0.67 17.54 -14.01
CA LEU A 172 -0.97 16.67 -15.16
C LEU A 172 -0.31 17.16 -16.46
N ALA A 173 -0.04 18.45 -16.57
CA ALA A 173 0.65 19.07 -17.70
C ALA A 173 2.18 19.06 -17.55
N ASP A 174 2.71 18.59 -16.42
CA ASP A 174 4.14 18.62 -16.15
C ASP A 174 4.90 17.69 -17.11
N GLU A 175 6.17 18.00 -17.34
CA GLU A 175 7.07 17.23 -18.20
C GLU A 175 6.61 17.12 -19.67
N PHE A 176 5.69 17.98 -20.14
CA PHE A 176 5.24 17.99 -21.54
C PHE A 176 6.39 18.37 -22.50
N PRO A 177 6.85 17.45 -23.38
CA PRO A 177 8.01 17.71 -24.23
C PRO A 177 7.61 18.39 -25.53
N SER A 178 8.34 19.44 -25.92
CA SER A 178 8.09 20.19 -27.16
C SER A 178 8.26 19.32 -28.42
N GLU A 179 9.15 18.34 -28.38
CA GLU A 179 9.41 17.39 -29.46
C GLU A 179 8.20 16.50 -29.74
N PHE A 180 7.32 16.28 -28.75
CA PHE A 180 6.09 15.55 -28.95
C PHE A 180 5.11 16.36 -29.81
N VAL A 181 5.02 17.67 -29.62
CA VAL A 181 4.20 18.57 -30.46
C VAL A 181 4.68 18.52 -31.92
N GLU A 182 6.00 18.61 -32.13
CA GLU A 182 6.59 18.50 -33.47
C GLU A 182 6.22 17.15 -34.13
N ALA A 183 6.40 16.04 -33.41
CA ALA A 183 6.09 14.71 -33.93
C ALA A 183 4.60 14.53 -34.30
N VAL A 184 3.67 14.93 -33.42
CA VAL A 184 2.23 14.73 -33.66
C VAL A 184 1.65 15.73 -34.66
N SER A 185 2.28 16.90 -34.85
CA SER A 185 1.90 17.85 -35.90
C SER A 185 1.98 17.23 -37.31
N THR A 186 2.92 16.29 -37.52
CA THR A 186 3.06 15.54 -38.79
C THR A 186 1.88 14.61 -39.10
N TRP A 187 1.00 14.41 -38.12
CA TRP A 187 -0.25 13.66 -38.21
C TRP A 187 -1.48 14.58 -38.20
N GLY A 188 -1.30 15.89 -38.28
CA GLY A 188 -2.39 16.86 -38.25
C GLY A 188 -3.02 17.07 -36.87
N MET A 189 -2.33 16.67 -35.79
CA MET A 189 -2.79 16.89 -34.41
C MET A 189 -2.43 18.31 -33.94
N SER A 190 -3.36 19.00 -33.29
CA SER A 190 -3.08 20.30 -32.66
C SER A 190 -2.28 20.14 -31.37
N GLU A 191 -1.52 21.18 -31.01
CA GLU A 191 -0.80 21.24 -29.72
C GLU A 191 -1.74 21.05 -28.52
N GLU A 192 -2.91 21.69 -28.55
CA GLU A 192 -3.95 21.50 -27.50
C GLU A 192 -4.39 20.04 -27.38
N THR A 193 -4.58 19.35 -28.50
CA THR A 193 -4.96 17.92 -28.48
C THR A 193 -3.82 17.08 -27.91
N ALA A 194 -2.58 17.37 -28.32
CA ALA A 194 -1.39 16.71 -27.81
C ALA A 194 -1.24 16.88 -26.29
N GLU A 195 -1.45 18.09 -25.78
CA GLU A 195 -1.47 18.37 -24.34
C GLU A 195 -2.55 17.58 -23.61
N ASN A 196 -3.74 17.43 -24.19
CA ASN A 196 -4.82 16.68 -23.56
C ASN A 196 -4.49 15.17 -23.47
N PHE A 197 -3.90 14.61 -24.53
CA PHE A 197 -3.37 13.24 -24.47
C PHE A 197 -2.28 13.11 -23.40
N TRP A 198 -1.40 14.10 -23.29
CA TRP A 198 -0.39 14.13 -22.23
C TRP A 198 -1.04 14.20 -20.85
N LYS A 199 -1.94 15.12 -20.57
CA LYS A 199 -2.61 15.22 -19.26
C LYS A 199 -3.31 13.90 -18.84
N ALA A 200 -3.76 13.11 -19.80
CA ALA A 200 -4.39 11.80 -19.57
C ALA A 200 -3.44 10.58 -19.59
N HIS A 201 -2.14 10.74 -19.87
CA HIS A 201 -1.22 9.62 -20.12
C HIS A 201 -0.74 8.90 -18.85
N TRP A 202 -0.76 9.57 -17.71
CA TRP A 202 -0.17 9.11 -16.46
C TRP A 202 -0.72 7.76 -15.96
N VAL A 203 0.19 6.92 -15.47
CA VAL A 203 -0.14 5.72 -14.69
C VAL A 203 -0.39 6.15 -13.25
N LEU A 204 -1.63 5.99 -12.79
CA LEU A 204 -2.02 6.37 -11.44
C LEU A 204 -1.65 5.31 -10.42
N PRO A 205 -1.47 5.68 -9.14
CA PRO A 205 -1.31 4.70 -8.06
C PRO A 205 -2.48 3.71 -8.03
N SER A 206 -2.21 2.42 -7.80
CA SER A 206 -3.26 1.41 -7.65
C SER A 206 -4.11 1.66 -6.40
N ILE A 207 -5.30 1.05 -6.34
CA ILE A 207 -6.17 1.14 -5.16
C ILE A 207 -5.43 0.67 -3.88
N GLN A 208 -4.63 -0.40 -3.98
CA GLN A 208 -3.84 -0.91 -2.86
C GLN A 208 -2.72 0.06 -2.44
N GLN A 209 -2.10 0.77 -3.40
CA GLN A 209 -1.16 1.83 -3.10
C GLN A 209 -1.87 3.01 -2.42
N GLY A 210 -3.09 3.36 -2.86
CA GLY A 210 -3.96 4.33 -2.20
C GLY A 210 -4.23 3.97 -0.73
N PHE A 211 -4.62 2.72 -0.45
CA PHE A 211 -4.81 2.25 0.93
C PHE A 211 -3.52 2.32 1.75
N ALA A 212 -2.38 1.96 1.17
CA ALA A 212 -1.11 2.07 1.86
C ALA A 212 -0.76 3.52 2.20
N MET A 213 -1.03 4.47 1.30
CA MET A 213 -0.85 5.91 1.55
C MET A 213 -1.76 6.39 2.69
N LEU A 214 -3.03 5.99 2.66
CA LEU A 214 -4.03 6.32 3.67
C LEU A 214 -3.63 5.80 5.06
N HIS A 215 -3.31 4.51 5.19
CA HIS A 215 -2.98 3.91 6.49
C HIS A 215 -1.66 4.43 7.07
N ARG A 216 -0.68 4.74 6.20
CA ARG A 216 0.61 5.29 6.62
C ARG A 216 0.59 6.80 6.83
N ARG A 217 -0.54 7.46 6.56
CA ARG A 217 -0.69 8.92 6.62
C ARG A 217 0.44 9.63 5.87
N VAL A 218 0.69 9.17 4.64
CA VAL A 218 1.80 9.68 3.82
C VAL A 218 1.69 11.20 3.68
N LYS A 219 2.79 11.92 3.91
CA LYS A 219 2.82 13.37 3.79
C LYS A 219 2.76 13.79 2.32
N LYS A 220 1.86 14.71 2.01
CA LYS A 220 1.75 15.40 0.73
C LYS A 220 2.80 16.53 0.64
N PRO A 221 3.08 17.08 -0.56
CA PRO A 221 4.03 18.18 -0.72
C PRO A 221 3.69 19.43 0.10
N ASP A 222 2.40 19.67 0.38
CA ASP A 222 1.91 20.78 1.21
C ASP A 222 2.08 20.57 2.72
N GLY A 223 2.62 19.42 3.14
CA GLY A 223 2.84 19.05 4.54
C GLY A 223 1.66 18.39 5.25
N SER A 224 0.46 18.38 4.64
CA SER A 224 -0.69 17.63 5.15
C SER A 224 -0.57 16.13 4.85
N THR A 225 -1.43 15.30 5.44
CA THR A 225 -1.40 13.84 5.23
C THR A 225 -2.41 13.40 4.18
N PHE A 226 -2.17 12.25 3.56
CA PHE A 226 -3.11 11.59 2.67
C PHE A 226 -4.34 11.11 3.46
N GLU A 227 -5.51 11.61 3.09
CA GLU A 227 -6.78 11.41 3.81
C GLU A 227 -7.83 10.67 2.97
N ILE A 228 -9.01 10.41 3.55
CA ILE A 228 -10.10 9.69 2.89
C ILE A 228 -10.58 10.44 1.64
N GLU A 229 -10.59 11.77 1.69
CA GLU A 229 -10.93 12.64 0.56
C GLU A 229 -9.95 12.47 -0.59
N ASP A 230 -8.65 12.30 -0.30
CA ASP A 230 -7.64 12.03 -1.31
C ASP A 230 -7.80 10.63 -1.90
N MET A 231 -8.16 9.63 -1.09
CA MET A 231 -8.53 8.29 -1.57
C MET A 231 -9.74 8.33 -2.50
N ASN A 232 -10.78 9.07 -2.13
CA ASN A 232 -11.99 9.22 -2.94
C ASN A 232 -11.70 9.95 -4.26
N ARG A 233 -10.79 10.94 -4.25
CA ARG A 233 -10.28 11.58 -5.48
C ARG A 233 -9.53 10.56 -6.34
N LEU A 234 -8.63 9.76 -5.77
CA LEU A 234 -7.88 8.72 -6.49
C LEU A 234 -8.82 7.70 -7.15
N LEU A 235 -9.84 7.23 -6.43
CA LEU A 235 -10.84 6.30 -6.97
C LEU A 235 -11.63 6.93 -8.12
N ARG A 236 -11.96 8.23 -8.04
CA ARG A 236 -12.61 8.96 -9.13
C ARG A 236 -11.76 8.99 -10.40
N ILE A 237 -10.51 9.40 -10.31
CA ILE A 237 -9.61 9.49 -11.48
C ILE A 237 -9.18 8.11 -12.03
N GLN A 238 -9.31 7.04 -11.23
CA GLN A 238 -9.19 5.66 -11.68
C GLN A 238 -10.47 5.08 -12.30
N ASP A 239 -11.51 5.89 -12.47
CA ASP A 239 -12.80 5.48 -13.05
C ASP A 239 -13.57 4.45 -12.21
N VAL A 240 -13.38 4.46 -10.88
CA VAL A 240 -14.22 3.67 -9.98
C VAL A 240 -15.59 4.33 -9.89
N MET A 241 -16.64 3.57 -10.19
CA MET A 241 -18.02 4.07 -10.17
C MET A 241 -18.36 4.69 -8.81
N PRO A 242 -19.05 5.85 -8.76
CA PRO A 242 -19.39 6.54 -7.52
C PRO A 242 -20.02 5.65 -6.45
N PHE A 243 -20.90 4.74 -6.86
CA PHE A 243 -21.56 3.78 -5.99
C PHE A 243 -20.59 2.94 -5.15
N PHE A 244 -19.45 2.52 -5.71
CA PHE A 244 -18.50 1.62 -5.03
C PHE A 244 -17.42 2.33 -4.23
N ARG A 245 -17.25 3.65 -4.35
CA ARG A 245 -16.09 4.36 -3.78
C ARG A 245 -16.04 4.21 -2.27
N ASP A 246 -17.13 4.52 -1.59
CA ASP A 246 -17.20 4.43 -0.13
C ASP A 246 -17.10 2.98 0.37
N MET A 247 -17.68 2.02 -0.36
CA MET A 247 -17.58 0.60 -0.03
C MET A 247 -16.15 0.09 -0.12
N ILE A 248 -15.44 0.45 -1.20
CA ILE A 248 -14.02 0.09 -1.38
C ILE A 248 -13.16 0.77 -0.32
N THR A 249 -13.44 2.03 0.02
CA THR A 249 -12.69 2.73 1.08
C THR A 249 -12.93 2.11 2.46
N GLN A 250 -14.14 1.65 2.78
CA GLN A 250 -14.44 0.99 4.07
C GLN A 250 -13.62 -0.29 4.27
N ILE A 251 -13.47 -1.11 3.23
CA ILE A 251 -12.69 -2.36 3.31
C ILE A 251 -11.17 -2.14 3.40
N ALA A 252 -10.69 -0.90 3.30
CA ALA A 252 -9.29 -0.58 3.53
C ALA A 252 -8.90 -0.86 4.98
N PHE A 253 -9.80 -0.58 5.92
CA PHE A 253 -9.52 -0.65 7.36
C PHE A 253 -9.69 -2.06 7.90
N GLN A 254 -8.89 -2.40 8.91
CA GLN A 254 -8.95 -3.71 9.53
C GLN A 254 -10.14 -3.80 10.50
N PRO A 255 -10.94 -4.88 10.42
CA PRO A 255 -11.93 -5.16 11.46
C PRO A 255 -11.24 -5.51 12.78
N PHE A 256 -11.95 -5.32 13.90
CA PHE A 256 -11.43 -5.66 15.22
C PHE A 256 -10.91 -7.10 15.29
N THR A 257 -9.84 -7.33 16.06
CA THR A 257 -9.34 -8.68 16.27
C THR A 257 -10.26 -9.46 17.21
N ARG A 258 -10.28 -10.79 17.09
CA ARG A 258 -11.07 -11.63 18.01
C ARG A 258 -10.68 -11.41 19.48
N VAL A 259 -9.41 -11.09 19.75
CA VAL A 259 -8.90 -10.81 21.10
C VAL A 259 -9.44 -9.48 21.60
N ASP A 260 -9.39 -8.45 20.75
CA ASP A 260 -9.89 -7.12 21.10
C ASP A 260 -11.40 -7.12 21.30
N VAL A 261 -12.16 -7.82 20.45
CA VAL A 261 -13.62 -7.99 20.61
C VAL A 261 -13.95 -8.57 21.99
N ARG A 262 -13.23 -9.61 22.43
CA ARG A 262 -13.44 -10.19 23.77
C ARG A 262 -13.11 -9.22 24.90
N ARG A 263 -11.99 -8.52 24.79
CA ARG A 263 -11.55 -7.52 25.80
C ARG A 263 -12.52 -6.34 25.87
N MET A 264 -12.95 -5.83 24.73
CA MET A 264 -13.91 -4.74 24.63
C MET A 264 -15.27 -5.15 25.21
N HIS A 265 -15.76 -6.37 24.95
CA HIS A 265 -16.95 -6.88 25.61
C HIS A 265 -16.78 -6.97 27.13
N LYS A 266 -15.66 -7.52 27.62
CA LYS A 266 -15.36 -7.61 29.07
C LYS A 266 -15.35 -6.23 29.75
N MET A 267 -14.90 -5.19 29.04
CA MET A 267 -14.87 -3.81 29.52
C MET A 267 -16.21 -3.06 29.32
N GLY A 268 -17.22 -3.70 28.72
CA GLY A 268 -18.51 -3.06 28.41
C GLY A 268 -18.44 -2.04 27.26
N VAL A 269 -17.38 -2.05 26.45
CA VAL A 269 -17.22 -1.18 25.28
C VAL A 269 -18.09 -1.66 24.12
N LEU A 270 -18.23 -2.99 23.95
CA LEU A 270 -19.11 -3.58 22.95
C LEU A 270 -20.28 -4.28 23.64
N THR A 271 -21.48 -4.03 23.13
CA THR A 271 -22.69 -4.80 23.42
C THR A 271 -22.64 -6.17 22.74
N ARG A 272 -23.54 -7.07 23.14
CA ARG A 272 -23.68 -8.40 22.50
C ARG A 272 -23.89 -8.29 20.99
N GLU A 273 -24.74 -7.38 20.55
CA GLU A 273 -25.07 -7.15 19.15
C GLU A 273 -23.84 -6.64 18.38
N GLU A 274 -23.08 -5.71 18.97
CA GLU A 274 -21.84 -5.20 18.38
C GLU A 274 -20.71 -6.25 18.36
N VAL A 275 -20.65 -7.16 19.34
CA VAL A 275 -19.75 -8.31 19.32
C VAL A 275 -20.07 -9.23 18.14
N LYS A 276 -21.35 -9.52 17.91
CA LYS A 276 -21.78 -10.32 16.75
C LYS A 276 -21.38 -9.63 15.45
N SER A 277 -21.69 -8.34 15.31
CA SER A 277 -21.32 -7.54 14.13
C SER A 277 -19.82 -7.56 13.88
N ALA A 278 -19.01 -7.35 14.93
CA ALA A 278 -17.55 -7.36 14.81
C ALA A 278 -16.99 -8.72 14.37
N TYR A 279 -17.64 -9.83 14.73
CA TYR A 279 -17.28 -11.14 14.18
C TYR A 279 -17.72 -11.29 12.71
N MET A 280 -18.90 -10.78 12.33
CA MET A 280 -19.33 -10.77 10.92
C MET A 280 -18.38 -9.96 10.03
N ASP A 281 -17.86 -8.82 10.51
CA ASP A 281 -16.87 -8.00 9.78
C ASP A 281 -15.56 -8.76 9.50
N ARG A 282 -15.27 -9.83 10.24
CA ARG A 282 -14.13 -10.74 9.99
C ARG A 282 -14.42 -11.82 8.96
N GLY A 283 -15.63 -11.86 8.41
CA GLY A 283 -16.08 -12.87 7.44
C GLY A 283 -16.68 -14.12 8.08
N PHE A 284 -17.04 -14.10 9.37
CA PHE A 284 -17.89 -15.16 9.92
C PHE A 284 -19.32 -15.02 9.37
N ASP A 285 -19.95 -16.15 9.02
CA ASP A 285 -21.38 -16.19 8.74
C ASP A 285 -22.21 -15.95 10.03
N ASP A 286 -23.53 -15.76 9.88
CA ASP A 286 -24.40 -15.40 11.01
C ASP A 286 -24.37 -16.44 12.15
N GLU A 287 -24.37 -17.73 11.80
CA GLU A 287 -24.35 -18.84 12.77
C GLU A 287 -23.03 -18.87 13.55
N LYS A 288 -21.89 -18.77 12.86
CA LYS A 288 -20.57 -18.75 13.51
C LYS A 288 -20.35 -17.48 14.31
N ALA A 289 -20.82 -16.34 13.83
CA ALA A 289 -20.76 -15.08 14.56
C ALA A 289 -21.58 -15.18 15.85
N GLU A 290 -22.78 -15.76 15.81
CA GLU A 290 -23.59 -16.05 16.99
C GLU A 290 -22.87 -16.95 17.98
N ALA A 291 -22.32 -18.08 17.52
CA ALA A 291 -21.57 -19.01 18.36
C ALA A 291 -20.34 -18.36 19.01
N MET A 292 -19.61 -17.52 18.27
CA MET A 292 -18.46 -16.76 18.79
C MET A 292 -18.87 -15.70 19.81
N THR A 293 -20.03 -15.06 19.61
CA THR A 293 -20.61 -14.12 20.57
C THR A 293 -20.98 -14.83 21.87
N GLU A 294 -21.68 -15.95 21.80
CA GLU A 294 -22.04 -16.76 22.97
C GLU A 294 -20.80 -17.27 23.71
N PHE A 295 -19.79 -17.75 22.98
CA PHE A 295 -18.50 -18.10 23.55
C PHE A 295 -17.86 -16.91 24.28
N THR A 296 -17.86 -15.72 23.66
CA THR A 296 -17.27 -14.50 24.24
C THR A 296 -17.98 -14.05 25.51
N ILE A 297 -19.31 -14.16 25.54
CA ILE A 297 -20.10 -13.84 26.72
C ILE A 297 -19.77 -14.82 27.83
N ARG A 298 -19.85 -16.13 27.58
CA ARG A 298 -19.54 -17.17 28.57
C ARG A 298 -18.12 -17.07 29.08
N PHE A 299 -17.15 -16.91 28.19
CA PHE A 299 -15.74 -16.72 28.55
C PHE A 299 -15.50 -15.49 29.45
N ASN A 300 -16.38 -14.48 29.38
CA ASN A 300 -16.28 -13.28 30.21
C ASN A 300 -17.17 -13.34 31.47
N THR A 301 -18.21 -14.19 31.51
CA THR A 301 -19.15 -14.34 32.64
C THR A 301 -18.82 -15.54 33.54
N GLU A 302 -18.30 -16.62 32.97
CA GLU A 302 -17.42 -17.55 33.67
C GLU A 302 -16.16 -16.74 33.96
N GLY A 303 -16.24 -15.91 35.01
CA GLY A 303 -15.04 -15.61 35.75
C GLY A 303 -14.46 -16.97 36.07
N ASP A 304 -13.33 -17.30 35.47
CA ASP A 304 -12.50 -18.34 36.01
C ASP A 304 -12.55 -18.14 37.52
N ARG A 305 -12.80 -19.23 38.25
CA ARG A 305 -12.22 -19.30 39.59
C ARG A 305 -10.71 -19.37 39.35
N ASP A 306 -10.15 -18.27 38.83
CA ASP A 306 -8.74 -18.01 38.75
C ASP A 306 -8.33 -18.18 40.20
N LEU A 307 -7.51 -19.21 40.43
CA LEU A 307 -6.92 -19.43 41.73
C LEU A 307 -6.38 -18.07 42.16
N THR A 308 -6.97 -17.51 43.22
CA THR A 308 -6.50 -16.23 43.69
C THR A 308 -5.04 -16.40 44.11
N LYS A 309 -4.23 -15.35 44.00
CA LYS A 309 -2.86 -15.36 44.55
C LYS A 309 -2.81 -16.00 45.95
N THR A 310 -3.80 -15.71 46.79
CA THR A 310 -3.94 -16.27 48.13
C THR A 310 -4.17 -17.79 48.15
N GLU A 311 -4.98 -18.34 47.24
CA GLU A 311 -5.22 -19.78 47.15
C GLU A 311 -4.00 -20.53 46.65
N ILE A 312 -3.27 -19.96 45.68
CA ILE A 312 -2.01 -20.53 45.17
C ILE A 312 -0.96 -20.57 46.28
N LEU A 313 -0.76 -19.46 46.99
CA LEU A 313 0.20 -19.39 48.10
C LEU A 313 -0.19 -20.34 49.25
N ARG A 314 -1.48 -20.47 49.58
CA ARG A 314 -1.94 -21.46 50.57
C ARG A 314 -1.68 -22.90 50.13
N ALA A 315 -1.82 -23.21 48.85
CA ALA A 315 -1.53 -24.53 48.31
C ALA A 315 -0.02 -24.83 48.42
N LEU A 316 0.83 -23.84 48.14
CA LEU A 316 2.28 -23.93 48.33
C LEU A 316 2.66 -24.16 49.81
N ASP A 317 2.06 -23.40 50.73
CA ASP A 317 2.32 -23.54 52.18
C ASP A 317 2.00 -24.94 52.70
N ARG A 318 0.89 -25.50 52.21
CA ARG A 318 0.42 -26.84 52.57
C ARG A 318 1.14 -27.95 51.82
N LYS A 319 2.18 -27.63 51.04
CA LYS A 319 2.93 -28.59 50.21
C LYS A 319 2.04 -29.38 49.25
N VAL A 320 0.93 -28.77 48.81
CA VAL A 320 0.04 -29.34 47.78
C VAL A 320 0.66 -29.15 46.39
N ILE A 321 1.41 -28.07 46.21
CA ILE A 321 2.16 -27.75 44.99
C ILE A 321 3.60 -27.34 45.35
N GLU A 322 4.51 -27.52 44.39
CA GLU A 322 5.91 -27.08 44.49
C GLU A 322 6.08 -25.64 44.00
N GLU A 323 7.23 -25.04 44.31
CA GLU A 323 7.57 -23.64 43.96
C GLU A 323 7.46 -23.36 42.46
N ASP A 324 8.06 -24.22 41.63
CA ASP A 324 8.05 -24.06 40.17
C ASP A 324 6.61 -24.03 39.63
N LEU A 325 5.76 -24.91 40.15
CA LEU A 325 4.35 -24.98 39.76
C LEU A 325 3.57 -23.75 40.27
N ALA A 326 3.86 -23.26 41.47
CA ALA A 326 3.25 -22.03 41.98
C ALA A 326 3.62 -20.81 41.11
N ILE A 327 4.87 -20.71 40.64
CA ILE A 327 5.32 -19.64 39.75
C ILE A 327 4.59 -19.71 38.40
N ILE A 328 4.47 -20.91 37.82
CA ILE A 328 3.74 -21.12 36.55
C ILE A 328 2.27 -20.70 36.68
N ILE A 329 1.58 -21.16 37.74
CA ILE A 329 0.15 -20.83 37.93
C ILE A 329 -0.04 -19.32 38.19
N LEU A 330 0.91 -18.67 38.89
CA LEU A 330 0.87 -17.22 39.09
C LEU A 330 1.08 -16.44 37.77
N ASP A 331 1.89 -16.95 36.84
CA ASP A 331 2.08 -16.39 35.50
C ASP A 331 0.83 -16.54 34.63
N GLU A 332 0.17 -17.70 34.71
CA GLU A 332 -1.09 -17.95 34.01
C GLU A 332 -2.21 -16.99 34.43
N ILE A 333 -2.25 -16.55 35.70
CA ILE A 333 -3.21 -15.54 36.18
C ILE A 333 -2.76 -14.08 35.95
N GLY A 334 -1.64 -13.87 35.24
CA GLY A 334 -1.21 -12.56 34.76
C GLY A 334 -0.13 -11.83 35.59
N LEU A 335 0.57 -12.52 36.50
CA LEU A 335 1.76 -11.97 37.16
C LEU A 335 3.02 -12.40 36.40
N SER A 336 3.84 -11.46 35.90
CA SER A 336 5.06 -11.85 35.16
C SER A 336 5.90 -12.85 35.96
N PHE A 337 6.60 -13.75 35.28
CA PHE A 337 7.51 -14.72 35.87
C PHE A 337 8.41 -14.14 36.97
N GLU A 338 8.98 -12.94 36.76
CA GLU A 338 9.82 -12.26 37.75
C GLU A 338 9.02 -11.85 38.99
N ALA A 339 7.82 -11.29 38.80
CA ALA A 339 6.94 -10.91 39.88
C ALA A 339 6.45 -12.14 40.67
N ALA A 340 6.09 -13.22 39.99
CA ALA A 340 5.69 -14.50 40.58
C ALA A 340 6.82 -15.10 41.42
N SER A 341 8.05 -15.11 40.90
CA SER A 341 9.24 -15.59 41.62
C SER A 341 9.49 -14.81 42.91
N VAL A 342 9.43 -13.47 42.85
CA VAL A 342 9.58 -12.61 44.03
C VAL A 342 8.48 -12.88 45.07
N ILE A 343 7.24 -13.05 44.61
CA ILE A 343 6.08 -13.32 45.47
C ILE A 343 6.25 -14.64 46.22
N VAL A 344 6.61 -15.72 45.52
CA VAL A 344 6.82 -17.05 46.10
C VAL A 344 7.95 -17.00 47.13
N ALA A 345 9.10 -16.43 46.77
CA ALA A 345 10.25 -16.33 47.67
C ALA A 345 9.94 -15.52 48.94
N THR A 346 9.25 -14.37 48.79
CA THR A 346 8.86 -13.53 49.94
C THR A 346 7.88 -14.26 50.86
N HIS A 347 6.94 -14.99 50.28
CA HIS A 347 5.94 -15.74 51.03
C HIS A 347 6.57 -16.91 51.82
N GLN A 348 7.49 -17.65 51.21
CA GLN A 348 8.21 -18.72 51.89
C GLN A 348 9.12 -18.21 52.99
N ALA A 349 9.81 -17.08 52.77
CA ALA A 349 10.59 -16.43 53.82
C ALA A 349 9.72 -16.07 55.02
N LYS A 350 8.51 -15.55 54.77
CA LYS A 350 7.54 -15.28 55.83
C LYS A 350 7.12 -16.56 56.57
N VAL A 351 6.78 -17.63 55.85
CA VAL A 351 6.36 -18.91 56.48
C VAL A 351 7.48 -19.51 57.34
N ALA A 352 8.73 -19.43 56.87
CA ALA A 352 9.89 -19.86 57.64
C ALA A 352 10.09 -19.04 58.92
N MET A 353 9.90 -17.71 58.85
CA MET A 353 9.93 -16.83 60.01
C MET A 353 8.80 -17.14 61.00
N ASP A 354 7.56 -17.28 60.52
CA ASP A 354 6.39 -17.59 61.35
C ASP A 354 6.58 -18.93 62.09
N LEU A 355 7.13 -19.96 61.42
CA LEU A 355 7.47 -21.25 62.04
C LEU A 355 8.55 -21.12 63.11
N THR A 356 9.59 -20.34 62.85
CA THR A 356 10.69 -20.09 63.79
C THR A 356 10.20 -19.35 65.03
N ASP A 357 9.29 -18.39 64.87
CA ASP A 357 8.64 -17.67 65.96
C ASP A 357 7.77 -18.60 66.81
N GLU A 358 6.99 -19.49 66.17
CA GLU A 358 6.15 -20.48 66.86
C GLU A 358 7.01 -21.47 67.68
N LEU A 359 8.07 -22.03 67.08
CA LEU A 359 9.02 -22.91 67.77
C LEU A 359 9.72 -22.18 68.93
N SER A 360 10.11 -20.92 68.72
CA SER A 360 10.72 -20.10 69.77
C SER A 360 9.76 -19.89 70.94
N ASP A 361 8.49 -19.56 70.67
CA ASP A 361 7.50 -19.37 71.73
C ASP A 361 7.20 -20.69 72.48
N ILE A 362 7.20 -21.85 71.81
CA ILE A 362 7.10 -23.17 72.46
C ILE A 362 8.25 -23.40 73.46
N GLU A 363 9.50 -23.15 73.04
CA GLU A 363 10.66 -23.33 73.92
C GLU A 363 10.67 -22.31 75.07
N LEU A 364 10.25 -21.07 74.80
CA LEU A 364 10.05 -20.05 75.82
C LEU A 364 9.03 -20.52 76.88
N ASP A 365 7.90 -21.09 76.46
CA ASP A 365 6.87 -21.59 77.37
C ASP A 365 7.39 -22.77 78.20
N ARG A 366 8.11 -23.72 77.59
CA ARG A 366 8.79 -24.81 78.33
C ARG A 366 9.74 -24.28 79.40
N PHE A 367 10.47 -23.22 79.12
CA PHE A 367 11.37 -22.58 80.08
C PHE A 367 10.61 -21.83 81.20
N ILE A 368 9.52 -21.14 80.85
CA ILE A 368 8.68 -20.41 81.81
C ILE A 368 8.00 -21.38 82.78
N ASP A 369 7.53 -22.52 82.28
CA ASP A 369 6.89 -23.59 83.05
C ASP A 369 7.90 -24.41 83.88
N GLY A 370 9.19 -24.12 83.75
CA GLY A 370 10.27 -24.79 84.50
C GLY A 370 10.58 -26.21 84.01
N LEU A 371 10.12 -26.59 82.82
CA LEU A 371 10.40 -27.89 82.20
C LEU A 371 11.83 -28.00 81.67
N ILE A 372 12.48 -26.85 81.39
CA ILE A 372 13.87 -26.77 80.93
C ILE A 372 14.66 -25.71 81.70
N ALA A 373 15.98 -25.93 81.79
CA ALA A 373 16.94 -24.99 82.35
C ALA A 373 17.33 -23.89 81.35
N GLU A 374 18.08 -22.88 81.79
CA GLU A 374 18.39 -21.70 80.97
C GLU A 374 19.42 -22.01 79.88
N ASP A 375 20.40 -22.85 80.17
CA ASP A 375 21.35 -23.42 79.22
C ASP A 375 20.62 -24.29 78.19
N GLU A 376 19.65 -25.10 78.61
CA GLU A 376 18.82 -25.91 77.70
C GLU A 376 17.95 -25.05 76.77
N LEU A 377 17.39 -23.93 77.26
CA LEU A 377 16.67 -22.97 76.41
C LEU A 377 17.61 -22.32 75.38
N MET A 378 18.81 -21.94 75.81
CA MET A 378 19.79 -21.33 74.93
C MET A 378 20.18 -22.29 73.81
N ASP A 379 20.42 -23.57 74.14
CA ASP A 379 20.73 -24.61 73.16
C ASP A 379 19.55 -24.86 72.21
N ALA A 380 18.32 -24.92 72.73
CA ALA A 380 17.12 -25.14 71.92
C ALA A 380 16.86 -23.98 70.94
N LEU A 381 17.01 -22.73 71.37
CA LEU A 381 16.86 -21.56 70.49
C LEU A 381 18.02 -21.43 69.50
N ALA A 382 19.24 -21.82 69.88
CA ALA A 382 20.39 -21.81 68.97
C ALA A 382 20.21 -22.77 67.78
N LEU A 383 19.39 -23.82 67.92
CA LEU A 383 19.05 -24.75 66.84
C LEU A 383 18.05 -24.17 65.82
N LEU A 384 17.42 -23.03 66.10
CA LEU A 384 16.40 -22.39 65.24
C LEU A 384 16.99 -21.38 64.23
N ASP A 385 18.30 -21.41 63.98
CA ASP A 385 19.01 -20.52 63.04
C ASP A 385 18.76 -19.01 63.28
N LEU A 386 18.55 -18.65 64.56
CA LEU A 386 18.35 -17.27 64.99
C LEU A 386 19.67 -16.49 64.96
N THR A 387 19.62 -15.21 64.58
CA THR A 387 20.78 -14.33 64.74
C THR A 387 21.11 -14.13 66.22
N ALA A 388 22.37 -13.80 66.52
CA ALA A 388 22.81 -13.55 67.90
C ALA A 388 21.95 -12.49 68.62
N GLY A 389 21.53 -11.44 67.91
CA GLY A 389 20.65 -10.41 68.47
C GLY A 389 19.23 -10.90 68.75
N GLN A 390 18.66 -11.75 67.87
CA GLN A 390 17.33 -12.35 68.11
C GLN A 390 17.36 -13.30 69.30
N LEU A 391 18.40 -14.13 69.40
CA LEU A 391 18.61 -15.03 70.53
C LEU A 391 18.69 -14.25 71.85
N GLU A 392 19.47 -13.17 71.89
CA GLU A 392 19.59 -12.31 73.08
C GLU A 392 18.24 -11.71 73.50
N VAL A 393 17.46 -11.21 72.55
CA VAL A 393 16.12 -10.66 72.81
C VAL A 393 15.16 -11.72 73.33
N LEU A 394 15.15 -12.92 72.73
CA LEU A 394 14.29 -14.03 73.17
C LEU A 394 14.69 -14.53 74.57
N MET A 395 16.00 -14.66 74.85
CA MET A 395 16.50 -14.99 76.19
C MET A 395 16.12 -13.92 77.22
N ALA A 396 16.20 -12.63 76.87
CA ALA A 396 15.75 -11.55 77.73
C ALA A 396 14.23 -11.59 78.00
N LYS A 397 13.44 -11.89 76.95
CA LYS A 397 11.98 -12.08 77.04
C LYS A 397 11.65 -13.27 77.93
N ALA A 398 12.32 -14.41 77.76
CA ALA A 398 12.17 -15.63 78.54
C ALA A 398 12.47 -15.40 80.03
N ARG A 399 13.65 -14.84 80.34
CA ARG A 399 14.07 -14.47 81.70
C ARG A 399 13.05 -13.54 82.38
N LYS A 400 12.57 -12.54 81.65
CA LYS A 400 11.55 -11.59 82.14
C LYS A 400 10.21 -12.28 82.42
N ARG A 401 9.77 -13.18 81.54
CA ARG A 401 8.51 -13.94 81.70
C ARG A 401 8.61 -14.93 82.86
N ARG A 402 9.72 -15.68 82.99
CA ARG A 402 9.96 -16.61 84.12
C ARG A 402 10.00 -15.91 85.47
N ARG A 403 10.68 -14.75 85.58
CA ARG A 403 10.64 -13.92 86.81
C ARG A 403 9.24 -13.43 87.20
N ARG A 404 8.35 -13.24 86.22
CA ARG A 404 6.93 -12.91 86.50
C ARG A 404 6.11 -14.14 86.88
N ALA A 405 6.50 -15.33 86.44
CA ALA A 405 5.84 -16.59 86.73
C ALA A 405 6.23 -17.16 88.11
N GLU A 406 7.40 -16.80 88.65
CA GLU A 406 7.79 -17.09 90.04
C GLU A 406 6.80 -16.43 91.03
N LYS A 407 5.84 -17.22 91.51
CA LYS A 407 4.86 -16.76 92.51
C LYS A 407 5.54 -16.58 93.86
N MET A 408 5.72 -15.34 94.29
CA MET A 408 6.13 -15.04 95.65
C MET A 408 4.99 -15.36 96.64
N PRO A 409 5.31 -15.79 97.88
CA PRO A 409 4.34 -15.97 98.95
C PRO A 409 3.55 -14.69 99.22
N SER A 410 2.26 -14.79 99.55
CA SER A 410 1.46 -13.60 99.86
C SER A 410 1.90 -12.97 101.19
N LYS A 411 1.63 -11.67 101.38
CA LYS A 411 1.83 -11.01 102.68
C LYS A 411 1.23 -11.82 103.83
N ALA A 412 0.03 -12.37 103.63
CA ALA A 412 -0.67 -13.16 104.65
C ALA A 412 0.08 -14.46 104.98
N ASP A 413 0.65 -15.14 103.99
CA ASP A 413 1.41 -16.38 104.21
C ASP A 413 2.72 -16.12 104.95
N ILE A 414 3.44 -15.05 104.57
CA ILE A 414 4.69 -14.66 105.22
C ILE A 414 4.46 -14.33 106.70
N LEU A 415 3.43 -13.54 107.01
CA LEU A 415 3.09 -13.23 108.40
C LEU A 415 2.63 -14.47 109.17
N ARG A 416 1.88 -15.38 108.53
CA ARG A 416 1.47 -16.66 109.14
C ARG A 416 2.67 -17.53 109.48
N TRP A 417 3.66 -17.62 108.60
CA TRP A 417 4.90 -18.35 108.85
C TRP A 417 5.72 -17.73 109.97
N HIS A 418 5.72 -16.40 110.07
CA HIS A 418 6.39 -15.69 111.16
C HIS A 418 5.72 -15.99 112.51
N ILE A 419 4.39 -15.88 112.59
CA ILE A 419 3.62 -16.21 113.80
C ILE A 419 3.83 -17.68 114.22
N ALA A 420 3.82 -18.59 113.25
CA ALA A 420 4.02 -20.02 113.50
C ALA A 420 5.47 -20.39 113.87
N GLY A 421 6.41 -19.43 113.90
CA GLY A 421 7.82 -19.66 114.19
C GLY A 421 8.57 -20.42 113.09
N ILE A 422 7.98 -20.54 111.89
CA ILE A 422 8.58 -21.23 110.74
C ILE A 422 9.71 -20.38 110.13
N VAL A 423 9.56 -19.06 110.16
CA VAL A 423 10.59 -18.10 109.78
C VAL A 423 10.83 -17.10 110.90
N ASP A 424 12.10 -16.75 111.14
CA ASP A 424 12.45 -15.71 112.09
C ASP A 424 12.06 -14.31 111.57
N ARG A 425 12.18 -13.31 112.44
CA ARG A 425 11.77 -11.93 112.12
C ARG A 425 12.58 -11.33 110.98
N GLU A 426 13.87 -11.62 110.91
CA GLU A 426 14.77 -11.09 109.89
C GLU A 426 14.45 -11.69 108.51
N THR A 427 14.16 -12.99 108.48
CA THR A 427 13.72 -13.71 107.29
C THR A 427 12.33 -13.25 106.84
N ALA A 428 11.40 -13.04 107.78
CA ALA A 428 10.08 -12.50 107.47
C ALA A 428 10.14 -11.07 106.90
N ASP A 429 10.97 -10.19 107.49
CA ASP A 429 11.18 -8.83 106.96
C ASP A 429 11.76 -8.87 105.54
N THR A 430 12.77 -9.71 105.31
CA THR A 430 13.38 -9.91 103.98
C THR A 430 12.37 -10.41 102.95
N LEU A 431 11.48 -11.33 103.33
CA LEU A 431 10.42 -11.83 102.44
C LEU A 431 9.37 -10.75 102.12
N LEU A 432 8.98 -9.94 103.11
CA LEU A 432 8.07 -8.81 102.92
C LEU A 432 8.70 -7.70 102.04
N ASP A 433 10.01 -7.49 102.15
CA ASP A 433 10.77 -6.57 101.29
C ASP A 433 10.81 -7.07 99.84
N ARG A 434 11.07 -8.37 99.65
CA ARG A 434 11.08 -8.99 98.31
C ARG A 434 9.74 -8.95 97.59
N ILE A 435 8.61 -8.93 98.30
CA ILE A 435 7.28 -8.71 97.69
C ILE A 435 6.92 -7.22 97.54
N GLY A 436 7.83 -6.31 97.86
CA GLY A 436 7.73 -4.88 97.58
C GLY A 436 7.05 -4.04 98.67
N ILE A 437 6.93 -4.53 99.90
CA ILE A 437 6.34 -3.76 101.01
C ILE A 437 7.41 -2.81 101.59
N ARG A 438 7.09 -1.50 101.63
CA ARG A 438 7.97 -0.47 102.21
C ARG A 438 8.29 -0.77 103.67
N GLU A 439 9.52 -0.47 104.08
CA GLU A 439 10.08 -0.72 105.41
C GLU A 439 9.15 -0.26 106.55
N GLU A 440 8.59 0.94 106.44
CA GLU A 440 7.64 1.52 107.41
C GLU A 440 6.44 0.61 107.70
N PHE A 441 5.93 -0.11 106.69
CA PHE A 441 4.81 -1.03 106.85
C PHE A 441 5.24 -2.43 107.26
N ARG A 442 6.45 -2.88 106.90
CA ARG A 442 6.94 -4.20 107.34
C ARG A 442 7.11 -4.26 108.84
N VAL A 443 7.66 -3.20 109.44
CA VAL A 443 7.79 -3.06 110.90
C VAL A 443 6.42 -3.18 111.58
N ILE A 444 5.41 -2.48 111.04
CA ILE A 444 4.04 -2.50 111.57
C ILE A 444 3.43 -3.90 111.42
N TYR A 445 3.54 -4.53 110.24
CA TYR A 445 2.96 -5.86 110.01
C TYR A 445 3.60 -6.94 110.89
N LEU A 446 4.92 -6.88 111.09
CA LEU A 446 5.62 -7.82 111.98
C LEU A 446 5.24 -7.58 113.45
N GLN A 447 5.09 -6.33 113.89
CA GLN A 447 4.59 -6.00 115.24
C GLN A 447 3.13 -6.45 115.45
N GLU A 448 2.25 -6.16 114.49
CA GLU A 448 0.84 -6.56 114.50
C GLU A 448 0.70 -8.09 114.54
N SER A 449 1.54 -8.81 113.79
CA SER A 449 1.50 -10.27 113.74
C SER A 449 1.82 -10.92 115.08
N VAL A 450 2.77 -10.36 115.85
CA VAL A 450 3.13 -10.84 117.20
C VAL A 450 2.04 -10.46 118.21
N ALA A 451 1.53 -9.23 118.15
CA ALA A 451 0.44 -8.78 119.02
C ALA A 451 -0.86 -9.58 118.82
N SER A 452 -1.14 -10.02 117.59
CA SER A 452 -2.31 -10.84 117.26
C SER A 452 -2.15 -12.32 117.63
N ALA A 453 -0.96 -12.77 118.02
CA ALA A 453 -0.71 -14.14 118.48
C ALA A 453 -0.77 -14.28 120.02
N GLU A 454 -0.62 -13.17 120.74
CA GLU A 454 -0.70 -13.09 122.21
C GLU A 454 -2.11 -12.75 122.72
N ALA A 455 -3.05 -12.42 121.83
CA ALA A 455 -4.48 -12.21 122.08
C ALA A 455 -5.30 -13.43 121.62
#